data_AF-A0A418TAC4-F1
#
_entry.id   AF-A0A418TAC4-F1
#
_cell.length_a   1.000
_cell.length_b   1.000
_cell.length_c   1.000
_cell.angle_alpha   90.00
_cell.angle_beta   90.00
_cell.angle_gamma   90.00
#
_symmetry.space_group_name_H-M   'P 1'
#
loop_
_entity.id
_entity.type
_entity.pdbx_description
1 polymer ?
#
loop_
_entity_poly.entity_id
_entity_poly.type
_entity_poly.pdbx_seq_one_letter_code
_entity_poly.pdbx_strand_id
1 'polypeptide(L)'
;MLLVRYQRLLLMAFAAIILIGFAAPAASANGSTGIATSPETELRPVQVFDVAAGRVVSTLPNDKKFQKMALSWTESITGLAPQITAGQNCSYVYRVPLAKPTTVASGDINISTSDLFLFYCKDEAPMLLVFDERRKPYLFLFKEDIGPFIKKVGLPAS
;
A
#
# COMPACT_ATOMS: atom_id res chain seq x y z
N MET A 1 -2.85 -28.76 4.39
CA MET A 1 -1.58 -28.00 4.54
C MET A 1 -1.56 -26.68 3.74
N LEU A 2 -2.20 -26.59 2.57
CA LEU A 2 -2.31 -25.34 1.78
C LEU A 2 -3.03 -24.18 2.51
N LEU A 3 -4.10 -24.49 3.26
CA LEU A 3 -4.90 -23.48 3.97
C LEU A 3 -4.07 -22.68 5.01
N VAL A 4 -3.10 -23.33 5.64
CA VAL A 4 -2.26 -22.76 6.70
C VAL A 4 -1.24 -21.75 6.15
N ARG A 5 -0.79 -21.95 4.91
CA ARG A 5 0.15 -21.02 4.23
C ARG A 5 -0.56 -19.76 3.73
N TYR A 6 -1.79 -19.91 3.23
CA TYR A 6 -2.66 -18.78 2.85
C TYR A 6 -2.99 -17.88 4.05
N GLN A 7 -3.33 -18.49 5.19
CA GLN A 7 -3.58 -17.78 6.43
C GLN A 7 -2.33 -17.06 6.94
N ARG A 8 -1.12 -17.61 6.74
CA ARG A 8 0.15 -16.96 7.12
C ARG A 8 0.50 -15.75 6.24
N LEU A 9 0.26 -15.80 4.92
CA LEU A 9 0.49 -14.64 4.04
C LEU A 9 -0.48 -13.48 4.38
N LEU A 10 -1.75 -13.80 4.60
CA LEU A 10 -2.74 -12.83 5.10
C LEU A 10 -2.38 -12.31 6.49
N LEU A 11 -1.98 -13.18 7.42
CA LEU A 11 -1.53 -12.78 8.76
C LEU A 11 -0.28 -11.89 8.75
N MET A 12 0.64 -12.05 7.79
CA MET A 12 1.83 -11.21 7.65
C MET A 12 1.46 -9.79 7.19
N ALA A 13 0.50 -9.65 6.27
CA ALA A 13 -0.06 -8.34 5.93
C ALA A 13 -0.80 -7.69 7.13
N PHE A 14 -1.44 -8.49 7.98
CA PHE A 14 -2.06 -8.02 9.23
C PHE A 14 -1.05 -7.59 10.31
N ALA A 15 0.10 -8.26 10.44
CA ALA A 15 1.12 -7.93 11.43
C ALA A 15 1.83 -6.59 11.16
N ALA A 16 1.94 -6.18 9.90
CA ALA A 16 2.51 -4.89 9.51
C ALA A 16 1.63 -3.68 9.87
N ILE A 17 0.35 -3.89 10.19
CA ILE A 17 -0.64 -2.82 10.39
C ILE A 17 -0.68 -2.31 11.86
N ILE A 18 -0.14 -3.04 12.83
CA ILE A 18 -0.43 -2.76 14.26
C ILE A 18 0.59 -1.85 14.97
N LEU A 19 1.79 -1.57 14.45
CA LEU A 19 2.87 -1.06 15.31
C LEU A 19 3.20 0.44 15.30
N ILE A 20 2.42 1.34 14.68
CA ILE A 20 2.66 2.80 14.89
C ILE A 20 1.34 3.57 14.99
N GLY A 21 0.71 3.43 16.15
CA GLY A 21 -0.22 4.42 16.71
C GLY A 21 0.35 4.90 18.05
N PHE A 22 0.23 6.21 18.31
CA PHE A 22 0.72 6.97 19.47
C PHE A 22 2.14 7.57 19.37
N ALA A 23 2.22 8.68 18.63
CA ALA A 23 2.96 9.85 19.14
C ALA A 23 1.97 11.01 19.22
N ALA A 24 1.38 11.23 20.39
CA ALA A 24 0.70 12.48 20.70
C ALA A 24 1.79 13.55 20.87
N PRO A 25 1.72 14.72 20.18
CA PRO A 25 2.64 15.79 20.48
C PRO A 25 2.22 16.42 21.82
N ALA A 26 3.04 16.23 22.85
CA ALA A 26 3.00 17.04 24.05
C ALA A 26 3.33 18.49 23.64
N ALA A 27 2.40 19.40 23.93
CA ALA A 27 2.59 20.82 23.72
C ALA A 27 3.88 21.30 24.37
N SER A 28 4.78 21.87 23.57
CA SER A 28 5.88 22.70 24.05
C SER A 28 5.77 24.05 23.34
N ALA A 29 5.35 25.04 24.11
CA ALA A 29 5.35 26.43 23.70
C ALA A 29 6.80 26.94 23.67
N ASN A 30 7.26 27.38 22.51
CA ASN A 30 8.20 28.49 22.39
C ASN A 30 8.12 29.05 20.97
N GLY A 31 7.83 30.35 20.89
CA GLY A 31 7.59 31.04 19.62
C GLY A 31 8.87 31.32 18.84
N SER A 32 8.73 31.38 17.52
CA SER A 32 9.11 32.56 16.72
C SER A 32 8.79 32.35 15.23
N THR A 33 8.23 33.42 14.66
CA THR A 33 8.17 33.77 13.23
C THR A 33 7.53 32.77 12.26
N GLY A 34 6.25 33.06 11.95
CA GLY A 34 5.50 32.38 10.90
C GLY A 34 6.06 32.64 9.51
N ILE A 35 6.33 31.55 8.81
CA ILE A 35 5.98 31.41 7.40
C ILE A 35 4.66 30.62 7.42
N ALA A 36 3.60 31.22 6.89
CA ALA A 36 2.32 30.56 6.71
C ALA A 36 2.46 29.48 5.63
N THR A 37 3.03 28.33 5.99
CA THR A 37 2.85 27.11 5.23
C THR A 37 1.44 26.64 5.56
N SER A 38 0.54 26.80 4.59
CA SER A 38 -0.76 26.14 4.57
C SER A 38 -0.63 24.71 5.10
N PRO A 39 -1.58 24.18 5.90
CA PRO A 39 -1.56 22.77 6.26
C PRO A 39 -1.82 21.96 4.98
N GLU A 40 -0.79 21.75 4.17
CA GLU A 40 -0.73 20.61 3.27
C GLU A 40 -0.87 19.42 4.20
N THR A 41 -2.08 18.83 4.20
CA THR A 41 -2.40 17.67 5.03
C THR A 41 -1.29 16.66 4.83
N GLU A 42 -0.42 16.50 5.83
CA GLU A 42 0.77 15.66 5.70
C GLU A 42 0.28 14.25 5.37
N LEU A 43 0.57 13.82 4.14
CA LEU A 43 0.15 12.52 3.66
C LEU A 43 0.88 11.44 4.47
N ARG A 44 0.11 10.46 4.95
CA ARG A 44 0.68 9.27 5.59
C ARG A 44 1.75 8.66 4.66
N PRO A 45 2.91 8.26 5.20
CA PRO A 45 4.06 7.88 4.38
C PRO A 45 3.80 6.59 3.60
N VAL A 46 4.52 6.44 2.50
CA VAL A 46 4.62 5.18 1.78
C VAL A 46 5.52 4.24 2.58
N GLN A 47 5.10 2.98 2.75
CA GLN A 47 5.87 1.99 3.49
C GLN A 47 6.19 0.79 2.60
N VAL A 48 7.41 0.28 2.73
CA VAL A 48 7.86 -0.92 2.03
C VAL A 48 8.05 -2.04 3.02
N PHE A 49 7.25 -3.08 2.87
CA PHE A 49 7.36 -4.32 3.63
C PHE A 49 8.13 -5.35 2.81
N ASP A 50 9.22 -5.85 3.37
CA ASP A 50 9.97 -6.97 2.81
C ASP A 50 9.37 -8.27 3.37
N VAL A 51 8.87 -9.11 2.48
CA VAL A 51 8.17 -10.35 2.86
C VAL A 51 9.14 -11.37 3.46
N ALA A 52 10.38 -11.44 2.95
CA ALA A 52 11.39 -12.35 3.47
C ALA A 52 11.91 -11.90 4.84
N ALA A 53 12.10 -10.59 5.04
CA ALA A 53 12.51 -10.04 6.32
C ALA A 53 11.37 -9.93 7.35
N GLY A 54 10.12 -10.02 6.90
CA GLY A 54 8.93 -9.96 7.76
C GLY A 54 8.71 -8.60 8.43
N ARG A 55 9.23 -7.51 7.86
CA ARG A 55 9.17 -6.16 8.46
C ARG A 55 9.16 -5.04 7.43
N VAL A 56 8.79 -3.85 7.90
CA VAL A 56 8.98 -2.61 7.12
C VAL A 56 10.48 -2.32 7.04
N VAL A 57 10.98 -2.18 5.81
CA VAL A 57 12.40 -1.89 5.50
C VAL A 57 12.62 -0.47 4.99
N SER A 58 11.56 0.23 4.60
CA SER A 58 11.64 1.62 4.17
C SER A 58 10.33 2.37 4.44
N THR A 59 10.46 3.65 4.79
CA THR A 59 9.37 4.60 4.99
C THR A 59 9.73 5.88 4.24
N LEU A 60 8.88 6.28 3.29
CA LEU A 60 9.15 7.37 2.37
C LEU A 60 8.08 8.46 2.51
N PRO A 61 8.44 9.75 2.45
CA PRO A 61 7.47 10.83 2.37
C PRO A 61 6.53 10.60 1.17
N ASN A 62 5.23 10.66 1.42
CA ASN A 62 4.22 10.49 0.39
C ASN A 62 3.99 11.83 -0.32
N ASP A 63 4.14 11.83 -1.65
CA ASP A 63 4.11 13.03 -2.46
C ASP A 63 3.14 12.87 -3.64
N LYS A 64 2.95 13.95 -4.39
CA LYS A 64 2.06 13.99 -5.56
C LYS A 64 2.43 12.95 -6.63
N LYS A 65 3.70 12.54 -6.73
CA LYS A 65 4.13 11.51 -7.70
C LYS A 65 3.67 10.14 -7.25
N PHE A 66 3.79 9.82 -5.96
CA PHE A 66 3.23 8.58 -5.39
C PHE A 66 1.71 8.54 -5.54
N GLN A 67 1.02 9.63 -5.24
CA GLN A 67 -0.44 9.72 -5.43
C GLN A 67 -0.84 9.48 -6.89
N LYS A 68 -0.16 10.11 -7.85
CA LYS A 68 -0.47 9.95 -9.27
C LYS A 68 -0.33 8.49 -9.73
N MET A 69 0.76 7.82 -9.34
CA MET A 69 0.97 6.41 -9.70
C MET A 69 -0.06 5.50 -9.01
N ALA A 70 -0.35 5.75 -7.74
CA ALA A 70 -1.33 4.98 -6.99
C ALA A 70 -2.73 5.06 -7.62
N LEU A 71 -3.16 6.25 -8.03
CA LEU A 71 -4.44 6.46 -8.70
C LEU A 71 -4.47 5.79 -10.07
N SER A 72 -3.39 5.86 -10.86
CA SER A 72 -3.37 5.19 -12.18
C SER A 72 -3.48 3.67 -12.08
N TRP A 73 -3.02 3.05 -10.99
CA TRP A 73 -3.29 1.63 -10.74
C TRP A 73 -4.78 1.35 -10.56
N THR A 74 -5.49 2.18 -9.79
CA THR A 74 -6.93 2.03 -9.55
C THR A 74 -7.76 2.25 -10.81
N GLU A 75 -7.35 3.19 -11.67
CA GLU A 75 -8.01 3.51 -12.94
C GLU A 75 -7.76 2.44 -14.02
N SER A 76 -6.74 1.60 -13.84
CA SER A 76 -6.30 0.59 -14.80
C SER A 76 -6.64 -0.84 -14.38
N ILE A 77 -7.51 -1.01 -13.39
CA ILE A 77 -8.00 -2.31 -12.94
C ILE A 77 -8.71 -3.04 -14.09
N THR A 78 -8.34 -4.30 -14.28
CA THR A 78 -8.88 -5.16 -15.35
C THR A 78 -9.80 -6.25 -14.82
N GLY A 79 -9.74 -6.54 -13.53
CA GLY A 79 -10.53 -7.60 -12.91
C GLY A 79 -10.06 -7.93 -11.50
N LEU A 80 -10.80 -8.82 -10.84
CA LEU A 80 -10.29 -9.51 -9.67
C LEU A 80 -9.12 -10.41 -10.05
N ALA A 81 -8.10 -10.47 -9.20
CA ALA A 81 -7.06 -11.46 -9.32
C ALA A 81 -7.65 -12.86 -9.04
N PRO A 82 -7.24 -13.89 -9.82
CA PRO A 82 -7.51 -15.26 -9.44
C PRO A 82 -6.92 -15.53 -8.05
N GLN A 83 -7.48 -16.50 -7.33
CA GLN A 83 -7.01 -16.79 -5.97
C GLN A 83 -5.49 -16.99 -5.95
N ILE A 84 -4.82 -16.29 -5.03
CA ILE A 84 -3.39 -16.48 -4.75
C ILE A 84 -3.16 -17.96 -4.46
N THR A 85 -2.48 -18.65 -5.39
CA THR A 85 -2.05 -20.02 -5.18
C THR A 85 -0.84 -20.04 -4.25
N ALA A 86 -0.74 -21.08 -3.41
CA ALA A 86 0.42 -21.30 -2.56
C ALA A 86 1.67 -21.54 -3.45
N GLY A 87 2.47 -20.50 -3.66
CA GLY A 87 3.61 -20.51 -4.56
C GLY A 87 4.07 -19.12 -4.99
N GLN A 88 3.22 -18.10 -4.86
CA GLN A 88 3.57 -16.72 -5.21
C GLN A 88 4.65 -16.19 -4.24
N ASN A 89 5.86 -16.02 -4.75
CA ASN A 89 7.02 -15.52 -4.02
C ASN A 89 7.02 -13.99 -4.10
N CYS A 90 6.10 -13.37 -3.38
CA CYS A 90 6.08 -11.91 -3.29
C CYS A 90 7.29 -11.41 -2.52
N SER A 91 8.12 -10.58 -3.16
CA SER A 91 9.33 -10.03 -2.54
C SER A 91 8.97 -8.83 -1.65
N TYR A 92 8.09 -7.96 -2.14
CA TYR A 92 7.71 -6.72 -1.45
C TYR A 92 6.21 -6.46 -1.48
N VAL A 93 5.73 -5.82 -0.42
CA VAL A 93 4.41 -5.18 -0.37
C VAL A 93 4.61 -3.69 -0.11
N TYR A 94 4.10 -2.86 -1.00
CA TYR A 94 4.16 -1.40 -0.86
C TYR A 94 2.81 -0.88 -0.40
N ARG A 95 2.77 -0.27 0.79
CA ARG A 95 1.59 0.45 1.26
C ARG A 95 1.65 1.89 0.76
N VAL A 96 0.65 2.31 0.01
CA VAL A 96 0.49 3.68 -0.45
C VAL A 96 -0.81 4.26 0.10
N PRO A 97 -0.74 5.07 1.15
CA PRO A 97 -1.90 5.81 1.64
C PRO A 97 -2.37 6.82 0.60
N LEU A 98 -3.68 6.89 0.37
CA LEU A 98 -4.29 7.87 -0.54
C LEU A 98 -4.63 9.15 0.22
N ALA A 99 -4.52 10.28 -0.46
CA ALA A 99 -4.88 11.59 0.08
C ALA A 99 -6.37 11.69 0.44
N LYS A 100 -7.21 10.99 -0.33
CA LYS A 100 -8.64 10.86 -0.09
C LYS A 100 -9.07 9.43 -0.40
N PRO A 101 -10.14 8.92 0.25
CA PRO A 101 -10.73 7.64 -0.14
C PRO A 101 -11.02 7.62 -1.64
N THR A 102 -10.59 6.56 -2.30
CA THR A 102 -10.78 6.35 -3.73
C THR A 102 -11.59 5.10 -3.95
N THR A 103 -12.52 5.18 -4.88
CA THR A 103 -13.35 4.05 -5.28
C THR A 103 -12.59 3.16 -6.25
N VAL A 104 -12.42 1.90 -5.86
CA VAL A 104 -11.90 0.81 -6.70
C VAL A 104 -13.09 -0.04 -7.13
N ALA A 105 -13.27 -0.23 -8.44
CA ALA A 105 -14.39 -0.96 -9.00
C ALA A 105 -13.99 -1.97 -10.07
N SER A 106 -14.70 -3.09 -10.12
CA SER A 106 -14.59 -4.12 -11.17
C SER A 106 -15.87 -4.95 -11.22
N GLY A 107 -16.61 -4.88 -12.32
CA GLY A 107 -17.94 -5.50 -12.40
C GLY A 107 -18.87 -4.93 -11.34
N ASP A 108 -19.52 -5.81 -10.57
CA ASP A 108 -20.45 -5.43 -9.49
C ASP A 108 -19.76 -5.04 -8.18
N ILE A 109 -18.43 -5.11 -8.12
CA ILE A 109 -17.65 -4.78 -6.92
C ILE A 109 -17.30 -3.30 -6.95
N ASN A 110 -17.57 -2.61 -5.85
CA ASN A 110 -17.30 -1.20 -5.67
C ASN A 110 -16.84 -0.96 -4.23
N ILE A 111 -15.58 -0.56 -4.06
CA ILE A 111 -14.91 -0.49 -2.76
C ILE A 111 -14.31 0.89 -2.57
N SER A 112 -14.73 1.60 -1.52
CA SER A 112 -14.06 2.82 -1.07
C SER A 112 -12.87 2.46 -0.19
N THR A 113 -11.67 2.93 -0.53
CA THR A 113 -10.46 2.62 0.24
C THR A 113 -9.51 3.81 0.37
N SER A 114 -8.80 3.88 1.49
CA SER A 114 -7.84 4.96 1.81
C SER A 114 -6.37 4.50 1.77
N ASP A 115 -6.15 3.19 1.60
CA ASP A 115 -4.82 2.58 1.59
C ASP A 115 -4.79 1.55 0.46
N LEU A 116 -3.79 1.67 -0.41
CA LEU A 116 -3.50 0.66 -1.43
C LEU A 116 -2.30 -0.18 -1.00
N PHE A 117 -2.34 -1.47 -1.30
CA PHE A 117 -1.24 -2.39 -1.05
C PHE A 117 -0.82 -3.02 -2.37
N LEU A 118 0.28 -2.56 -2.93
CA LEU A 118 0.86 -3.12 -4.16
C LEU A 118 1.70 -4.34 -3.80
N PHE A 119 1.30 -5.50 -4.29
CA PHE A 119 2.04 -6.74 -4.19
C PHE A 119 2.97 -6.85 -5.40
N TYR A 120 4.27 -6.97 -5.12
CA TYR A 120 5.28 -7.23 -6.13
C TYR A 120 5.87 -8.62 -5.91
N CYS A 121 5.61 -9.50 -6.87
CA CYS A 121 6.03 -10.89 -6.83
C CYS A 121 6.90 -11.17 -8.06
N LYS A 122 8.00 -11.88 -7.83
CA LYS A 122 9.00 -12.13 -8.87
C LYS A 122 8.35 -12.97 -9.98
N ASP A 123 8.58 -12.58 -11.22
CA ASP A 123 8.07 -13.25 -12.44
C ASP A 123 6.53 -13.30 -12.55
N GLU A 124 5.81 -12.51 -11.75
CA GLU A 124 4.35 -12.43 -11.77
C GLU A 124 3.86 -10.99 -12.01
N ALA A 125 2.62 -10.87 -12.52
CA ALA A 125 1.98 -9.58 -12.67
C ALA A 125 1.76 -8.93 -11.29
N PRO A 126 1.98 -7.61 -11.16
CA PRO A 126 1.68 -6.92 -9.91
C PRO A 126 0.18 -6.95 -9.61
N MET A 127 -0.14 -6.96 -8.32
CA MET A 127 -1.52 -7.02 -7.86
C MET A 127 -1.80 -5.93 -6.84
N LEU A 128 -3.04 -5.44 -6.83
CA LEU A 128 -3.47 -4.39 -5.92
C LEU A 128 -4.41 -4.97 -4.88
N LEU A 129 -3.97 -5.04 -3.64
CA LEU A 129 -4.80 -5.39 -2.49
C LEU A 129 -5.43 -4.11 -1.93
N VAL A 130 -6.74 -4.17 -1.73
CA VAL A 130 -7.52 -3.15 -1.03
C VAL A 130 -8.41 -3.81 0.00
N PHE A 131 -8.83 -3.02 0.99
CA PHE A 131 -9.79 -3.45 2.00
C PHE A 131 -11.07 -2.64 1.86
N ASP A 132 -12.22 -3.31 2.01
CA ASP A 132 -13.49 -2.63 2.21
C ASP A 132 -13.64 -2.10 3.64
N GLU A 133 -14.76 -1.45 3.91
CA GLU A 133 -15.09 -0.86 5.21
C GLU A 133 -15.14 -1.90 6.35
N ARG A 134 -15.38 -3.18 6.01
CA ARG A 134 -15.39 -4.31 6.96
C ARG A 134 -14.02 -4.98 7.07
N ARG A 135 -12.97 -4.36 6.51
CA ARG A 135 -11.62 -4.90 6.41
C ARG A 135 -11.54 -6.22 5.65
N LYS A 136 -12.48 -6.48 4.75
CA LYS A 136 -12.42 -7.65 3.87
C LYS A 136 -11.44 -7.36 2.73
N PRO A 137 -10.45 -8.25 2.47
CA PRO A 137 -9.46 -8.05 1.42
C PRO A 137 -10.05 -8.36 0.05
N TYR A 138 -9.69 -7.54 -0.94
CA TYR A 138 -9.94 -7.75 -2.37
C TYR A 138 -8.67 -7.52 -3.15
N LEU A 139 -8.34 -8.44 -4.03
CA LEU A 139 -7.12 -8.40 -4.84
C LEU A 139 -7.51 -8.17 -6.30
N PHE A 140 -6.87 -7.20 -6.93
CA PHE A 140 -7.15 -6.77 -8.29
C PHE A 140 -5.93 -6.93 -9.18
N LEU A 141 -6.18 -7.30 -10.44
CA LEU A 141 -5.23 -7.13 -11.53
C LEU A 141 -5.40 -5.73 -12.12
N PHE A 142 -4.29 -5.15 -12.60
CA PHE A 142 -4.29 -3.88 -13.30
C PHE A 142 -3.18 -3.88 -14.37
N LYS A 143 -3.26 -2.96 -15.34
CA LYS A 143 -2.38 -2.95 -16.53
C LYS A 143 -1.22 -1.94 -16.49
N GLU A 144 -1.22 -1.03 -15.52
CA GLU A 144 -0.22 0.03 -15.44
C GLU A 144 1.19 -0.51 -15.13
N ASP A 145 2.22 0.07 -15.75
CA ASP A 145 3.62 -0.24 -15.44
C ASP A 145 4.02 0.33 -14.07
N ILE A 146 4.51 -0.54 -13.19
CA ILE A 146 4.98 -0.16 -11.85
C ILE A 146 6.48 0.20 -11.83
N GLY A 147 7.22 0.01 -12.92
CA GLY A 147 8.64 0.33 -13.01
C GLY A 147 9.03 1.72 -12.50
N PRO A 148 8.31 2.80 -12.88
CA PRO A 148 8.55 4.15 -12.35
C PRO A 148 8.38 4.25 -10.82
N PHE A 149 7.42 3.51 -10.26
CA PHE A 149 7.18 3.47 -8.82
C PHE A 149 8.34 2.76 -8.10
N ILE A 150 8.74 1.57 -8.57
CA ILE A 150 9.86 0.80 -8.00
C ILE A 150 11.14 1.63 -8.03
N LYS A 151 11.43 2.30 -9.15
CA LYS A 151 12.58 3.18 -9.29
C LYS A 151 12.55 4.35 -8.30
N LYS A 152 11.38 4.94 -8.03
CA LYS A 152 11.22 6.04 -7.06
C LYS A 152 11.42 5.56 -5.62
N VAL A 153 11.00 4.34 -5.31
CA VAL A 153 11.24 3.72 -4.00
C VAL A 153 12.73 3.44 -3.78
N GLY A 154 13.46 3.09 -4.84
CA GLY A 154 14.92 2.96 -4.80
C GLY A 154 15.43 1.70 -4.09
N LEU A 155 14.58 0.70 -3.89
CA LEU A 155 14.98 -0.61 -3.37
C LEU A 155 15.17 -1.58 -4.55
N PRO A 156 16.30 -2.30 -4.64
CA PRO A 156 16.48 -3.33 -5.65
C PRO A 156 15.45 -4.43 -5.44
N ALA A 157 14.81 -4.88 -6.54
CA ALA A 157 14.06 -6.13 -6.53
C ALA A 157 15.05 -7.27 -6.22
N SER A 158 14.93 -7.87 -5.04
CA SER A 158 15.72 -9.03 -4.63
C SER A 158 15.21 -10.30 -5.31
#